data_AF-A0A951KXY7-F1
#
_entry.id   AF-A0A951KXY7-F1
#
_cell.length_a   1.000
_cell.length_b   1.000
_cell.length_c   1.000
_cell.angle_alpha   90.00
_cell.angle_beta   90.00
_cell.angle_gamma   90.00
#
_symmetry.space_group_name_H-M   'P 1'
#
loop_
_entity.id
_entity.type
_entity.pdbx_description
1 polymer ?
#
loop_
_entity_poly.entity_id
_entity_poly.type
_entity_poly.pdbx_seq_one_letter_code
_entity_poly.pdbx_strand_id
1 'polypeptide(L)'
;MSRVVVYALIAVAVAGAGLSAGGADAQPPPTPAAQLEGTFQMTGAVTVATNVRGEHVGDVAQRTWRFTPLCPTGPCATVRLLRQRATGTDTLVLHAVGPTAYAGTGRFYAPLRCTGRIYRPGQVVPFTITVQVTATGPSATGTVVTAITAAYVNLSRLNLTPCIGVLGSDSASYTGQLVTG
;
A
#
# COMPACT_ATOMS: atom_id res chain seq x y z
N MET A 1 -45.27 -75.41 21.80
CA MET A 1 -45.80 -74.50 20.76
C MET A 1 -45.52 -73.06 21.19
N SER A 2 -44.97 -72.25 20.28
CA SER A 2 -44.87 -70.77 20.29
C SER A 2 -43.94 -70.11 21.34
N ARG A 3 -42.70 -69.75 20.98
CA ARG A 3 -42.23 -68.52 20.28
C ARG A 3 -41.81 -67.42 21.27
N VAL A 4 -40.50 -67.36 21.55
CA VAL A 4 -39.83 -66.25 22.23
C VAL A 4 -39.43 -65.20 21.18
N VAL A 5 -39.87 -63.96 21.37
CA VAL A 5 -39.53 -62.79 20.55
C VAL A 5 -38.22 -62.20 21.06
N VAL A 6 -37.20 -62.12 20.20
CA VAL A 6 -35.92 -61.46 20.50
C VAL A 6 -35.97 -60.04 19.94
N TYR A 7 -35.83 -59.04 20.82
CA TYR A 7 -35.73 -57.63 20.46
C TYR A 7 -34.31 -57.31 19.98
N ALA A 8 -34.20 -56.75 18.77
CA ALA A 8 -32.95 -56.28 18.21
C ALA A 8 -32.56 -54.91 18.81
N LEU A 9 -31.38 -54.86 19.44
CA LEU A 9 -30.72 -53.63 19.88
C LEU A 9 -30.07 -52.94 18.67
N ILE A 10 -30.53 -51.72 18.36
CA ILE A 10 -29.90 -50.83 17.37
C ILE A 10 -28.84 -50.01 18.10
N ALA A 11 -27.56 -50.26 17.81
CA ALA A 11 -26.44 -49.44 18.25
C ALA A 11 -26.32 -48.21 17.33
N VAL A 12 -26.50 -47.01 17.87
CA VAL A 12 -26.26 -45.74 17.17
C VAL A 12 -24.77 -45.39 17.32
N ALA A 13 -24.03 -45.47 16.21
CA ALA A 13 -22.66 -45.00 16.12
C ALA A 13 -22.64 -43.46 16.06
N VAL A 14 -22.11 -42.82 17.10
CA VAL A 14 -21.86 -41.37 17.11
C VAL A 14 -20.54 -41.12 16.38
N ALA A 15 -20.61 -40.68 15.12
CA ALA A 15 -19.46 -40.23 14.37
C ALA A 15 -18.99 -38.88 14.92
N GLY A 16 -17.88 -38.86 15.66
CA GLY A 16 -17.20 -37.65 16.07
C GLY A 16 -16.63 -36.92 14.85
N ALA A 17 -17.27 -35.84 14.42
CA ALA A 17 -16.72 -34.93 13.44
C ALA A 17 -15.58 -34.12 14.10
N GLY A 18 -14.35 -34.54 13.84
CA GLY A 18 -13.15 -33.75 14.15
C GLY A 18 -13.16 -32.47 13.33
N LEU A 19 -13.53 -31.36 13.96
CA LEU A 19 -13.29 -30.02 13.44
C LEU A 19 -11.78 -29.81 13.33
N SER A 20 -11.26 -30.07 12.14
CA SER A 20 -9.90 -29.66 11.78
C SER A 20 -9.93 -28.14 11.67
N ALA A 21 -9.45 -27.46 12.71
CA ALA A 21 -9.14 -26.04 12.65
C ALA A 21 -8.03 -25.87 11.60
N GLY A 22 -8.43 -25.58 10.37
CA GLY A 22 -7.51 -25.17 9.31
C GLY A 22 -6.87 -23.87 9.75
N GLY A 23 -5.65 -23.96 10.29
CA GLY A 23 -4.76 -22.82 10.35
C GLY A 23 -4.60 -22.31 8.93
N ALA A 24 -5.02 -21.08 8.68
CA ALA A 24 -4.66 -20.42 7.43
C ALA A 24 -3.13 -20.34 7.41
N ASP A 25 -2.50 -21.22 6.65
CA ASP A 25 -1.07 -21.12 6.36
C ASP A 25 -0.84 -19.72 5.80
N ALA A 26 -0.13 -18.89 6.58
CA ALA A 26 0.30 -17.59 6.12
C ALA A 26 1.26 -17.83 4.96
N GLN A 27 0.76 -17.66 3.73
CA GLN A 27 1.59 -17.80 2.53
C GLN A 27 2.80 -16.87 2.66
N PRO A 28 4.03 -17.35 2.39
CA PRO A 28 5.22 -16.51 2.47
C PRO A 28 5.02 -15.24 1.65
N PRO A 29 5.51 -14.09 2.13
CA PRO A 29 5.42 -12.87 1.34
C PRO A 29 6.10 -13.09 -0.02
N PRO A 30 5.52 -12.60 -1.12
CA PRO A 30 6.09 -12.79 -2.44
C PRO A 30 7.51 -12.21 -2.48
N THR A 31 8.45 -13.01 -2.97
CA THR A 31 9.85 -12.60 -3.10
C THR A 31 10.01 -11.78 -4.39
N PRO A 32 10.50 -10.54 -4.31
CA PRO A 32 10.78 -9.75 -5.51
C PRO A 32 11.90 -10.36 -6.35
N ALA A 33 11.87 -10.14 -7.66
CA ALA A 33 12.93 -10.62 -8.55
C ALA A 33 14.18 -9.70 -8.59
N ALA A 34 14.00 -8.43 -8.22
CA ALA A 34 15.05 -7.41 -8.26
C ALA A 34 14.97 -6.52 -7.02
N GLN A 35 16.11 -5.94 -6.64
CA GLN A 35 16.20 -5.03 -5.51
C GLN A 35 15.65 -3.65 -5.91
N LEU A 36 14.60 -3.20 -5.23
CA LEU A 36 14.08 -1.85 -5.36
C LEU A 36 14.84 -0.92 -4.40
N GLU A 37 15.84 -0.23 -4.94
CA GLU A 37 16.74 0.65 -4.20
C GLU A 37 17.10 1.89 -5.01
N GLY A 38 17.46 2.95 -4.30
CA GLY A 38 18.02 4.15 -4.91
C GLY A 38 17.02 5.28 -5.03
N THR A 39 17.42 6.29 -5.78
CA THR A 39 16.68 7.52 -6.00
C THR A 39 16.11 7.53 -7.42
N PHE A 40 14.80 7.69 -7.51
CA PHE A 40 14.05 7.76 -8.75
C PHE A 40 13.56 9.18 -8.99
N GLN A 41 13.73 9.64 -10.23
CA GLN A 41 13.02 10.83 -10.70
C GLN A 41 11.67 10.41 -11.24
N MET A 42 10.63 11.01 -10.66
CA MET A 42 9.25 10.67 -10.89
C MET A 42 8.56 11.80 -11.66
N THR A 43 7.87 11.43 -12.73
CA THR A 43 6.93 12.32 -13.42
C THR A 43 5.54 11.79 -13.18
N GLY A 44 4.67 12.60 -12.59
CA GLY A 44 3.28 12.21 -12.33
C GLY A 44 2.27 13.18 -12.89
N ALA A 45 1.05 12.67 -13.00
CA ALA A 45 -0.13 13.42 -13.38
C ALA A 45 -1.22 13.21 -12.33
N VAL A 46 -1.89 14.29 -11.93
CA VAL A 46 -3.08 14.24 -11.07
C VAL A 46 -4.22 13.56 -11.83
N THR A 47 -4.77 12.49 -11.28
CA THR A 47 -5.87 11.71 -11.89
C THR A 47 -7.21 11.99 -11.21
N VAL A 48 -7.19 12.40 -9.95
CA VAL A 48 -8.38 12.83 -9.20
C VAL A 48 -8.01 14.08 -8.40
N ALA A 49 -8.87 15.09 -8.44
CA ALA A 49 -8.79 16.25 -7.57
C ALA A 49 -10.21 16.74 -7.25
N THR A 50 -10.66 16.54 -6.03
CA THR A 50 -11.98 16.97 -5.56
C THR A 50 -11.81 17.76 -4.28
N ASN A 51 -12.29 19.01 -4.24
CA ASN A 51 -12.14 19.91 -3.09
C ASN A 51 -10.70 20.03 -2.56
N VAL A 52 -9.70 19.93 -3.46
CA VAL A 52 -8.28 20.15 -3.14
C VAL A 52 -7.84 21.47 -3.75
N ARG A 53 -7.35 22.37 -2.91
CA ARG A 53 -7.01 23.73 -3.34
C ARG A 53 -5.76 23.72 -4.22
N GLY A 54 -5.90 24.21 -5.45
CA GLY A 54 -4.78 24.44 -6.36
C GLY A 54 -4.28 23.18 -7.07
N GLU A 55 -5.04 22.08 -7.01
CA GLU A 55 -4.78 20.86 -7.77
C GLU A 55 -5.92 20.63 -8.75
N HIS A 56 -5.57 20.30 -10.00
CA HIS A 56 -6.50 19.97 -11.06
C HIS A 56 -6.10 18.67 -11.73
N VAL A 57 -7.08 17.92 -12.24
CA VAL A 57 -6.82 16.71 -13.03
C VAL A 57 -5.99 17.09 -14.26
N GLY A 58 -4.93 16.32 -14.52
CA GLY A 58 -3.95 16.57 -15.57
C GLY A 58 -2.73 17.39 -15.15
N ASP A 59 -2.74 18.01 -13.95
CA ASP A 59 -1.58 18.73 -13.46
C ASP A 59 -0.36 17.80 -13.36
N VAL A 60 0.77 18.26 -13.90
CA VAL A 60 2.02 17.50 -13.94
C VAL A 60 2.90 17.86 -12.75
N ALA A 61 3.47 16.84 -12.11
CA ALA A 61 4.39 16.99 -11.00
C ALA A 61 5.68 16.21 -11.23
N GLN A 62 6.81 16.90 -11.07
CA GLN A 62 8.13 16.26 -10.96
C GLN A 62 8.49 16.10 -9.48
N ARG A 63 8.90 14.89 -9.09
CA ARG A 63 9.22 14.54 -7.70
C ARG A 63 10.42 13.60 -7.65
N THR A 64 11.14 13.63 -6.54
CA THR A 64 12.20 12.66 -6.27
C THR A 64 11.77 11.71 -5.16
N TRP A 65 11.82 10.40 -5.43
CA TRP A 65 11.47 9.35 -4.47
C TRP A 65 12.70 8.51 -4.19
N ARG A 66 12.94 8.20 -2.91
CA ARG A 66 14.07 7.34 -2.50
C ARG A 66 13.55 6.07 -1.86
N PHE A 67 14.04 4.95 -2.37
CA PHE A 67 13.76 3.61 -1.87
C PHE A 67 14.98 3.09 -1.11
N THR A 68 14.77 2.58 0.09
CA THR A 68 15.79 1.92 0.90
C THR A 68 15.30 0.53 1.30
N PRO A 69 15.91 -0.54 0.77
CA PRO A 69 15.63 -1.90 1.21
C PRO A 69 15.82 -2.02 2.73
N LEU A 70 14.94 -2.78 3.39
CA LEU A 70 15.06 -3.08 4.82
C LEU A 70 15.62 -4.49 5.09
N CYS A 71 16.03 -5.18 4.03
CA CYS A 71 16.66 -6.48 4.11
C CYS A 71 18.19 -6.33 4.09
N PRO A 72 18.95 -7.27 4.68
CA PRO A 72 20.41 -7.19 4.73
C PRO A 72 21.06 -7.31 3.35
N THR A 73 20.52 -8.17 2.48
CA THR A 73 21.07 -8.49 1.16
C THR A 73 19.97 -8.96 0.21
N GLY A 74 20.17 -8.73 -1.09
CA GLY A 74 19.34 -9.31 -2.15
C GLY A 74 17.95 -8.66 -2.32
N PRO A 75 17.07 -9.28 -3.13
CA PRO A 75 15.72 -8.78 -3.33
C PRO A 75 14.96 -8.70 -2.01
N CYS A 76 14.26 -7.59 -1.79
CA CYS A 76 13.73 -7.28 -0.48
C CYS A 76 12.21 -7.08 -0.50
N ALA A 77 11.49 -7.92 0.23
CA ALA A 77 10.03 -7.84 0.33
C ALA A 77 9.54 -6.59 1.08
N THR A 78 10.41 -5.85 1.76
CA THR A 78 10.03 -4.65 2.52
C THR A 78 10.97 -3.48 2.24
N VAL A 79 10.43 -2.37 1.76
CA VAL A 79 11.22 -1.20 1.33
C VAL A 79 10.69 0.05 2.01
N ARG A 80 11.58 0.86 2.59
CA ARG A 80 11.22 2.19 3.06
C ARG A 80 11.23 3.17 1.89
N LEU A 81 10.12 3.87 1.71
CA LEU A 81 9.96 4.95 0.74
C LEU A 81 10.05 6.30 1.47
N LEU A 82 10.98 7.16 1.04
CA LEU A 82 10.94 8.59 1.29
C LEU A 82 10.38 9.29 0.05
N ARG A 83 9.16 9.82 0.16
CA ARG A 83 8.41 10.45 -0.93
C ARG A 83 8.47 11.96 -0.82
N GLN A 84 8.95 12.64 -1.86
CA GLN A 84 8.80 14.10 -1.96
C GLN A 84 7.38 14.48 -2.36
N ARG A 85 6.82 15.49 -1.67
CA ARG A 85 5.56 16.17 -2.03
C ARG A 85 5.85 17.55 -2.60
N ALA A 86 4.80 18.24 -3.07
CA ALA A 86 4.90 19.66 -3.42
C ALA A 86 5.44 20.50 -2.26
N THR A 87 5.00 20.16 -1.04
CA THR A 87 5.50 20.74 0.20
C THR A 87 5.82 19.62 1.20
N GLY A 88 7.11 19.47 1.51
CA GLY A 88 7.60 18.48 2.46
C GLY A 88 7.80 17.07 1.90
N THR A 89 7.97 16.12 2.82
CA THR A 89 8.24 14.71 2.53
C THR A 89 7.37 13.82 3.41
N ASP A 90 7.11 12.60 2.94
CA ASP A 90 6.50 11.54 3.72
C ASP A 90 7.42 10.32 3.74
N THR A 91 7.45 9.59 4.86
CA THR A 91 8.13 8.30 4.95
C THR A 91 7.10 7.21 5.22
N LEU A 92 7.13 6.14 4.44
CA LEU A 92 6.30 4.97 4.65
C LEU A 92 7.06 3.69 4.30
N VAL A 93 6.53 2.56 4.75
CA VAL A 93 7.03 1.23 4.40
C VAL A 93 6.12 0.65 3.32
N LEU A 94 6.73 0.11 2.27
CA LEU A 94 6.07 -0.66 1.24
C LEU A 94 6.40 -2.13 1.43
N HIS A 95 5.40 -2.98 1.24
CA HIS A 95 5.53 -4.43 1.24
C HIS A 95 5.33 -4.96 -0.17
N ALA A 96 6.11 -5.97 -0.55
CA ALA A 96 5.91 -6.70 -1.77
C ALA A 96 4.54 -7.39 -1.71
N VAL A 97 3.72 -7.14 -2.72
CA VAL A 97 2.40 -7.77 -2.93
C VAL A 97 2.39 -8.67 -4.16
N GLY A 98 3.52 -8.71 -4.88
CA GLY A 98 3.80 -9.63 -5.97
C GLY A 98 5.27 -9.54 -6.38
N PRO A 99 5.73 -10.36 -7.33
CA PRO A 99 7.13 -10.40 -7.76
C PRO A 99 7.68 -9.08 -8.31
N THR A 100 6.79 -8.21 -8.78
CA THR A 100 7.09 -6.91 -9.39
C THR A 100 6.27 -5.78 -8.80
N ALA A 101 5.59 -6.00 -7.66
CA ALA A 101 4.63 -5.04 -7.13
C ALA A 101 4.83 -4.81 -5.63
N TYR A 102 4.73 -3.56 -5.21
CA TYR A 102 4.79 -3.14 -3.81
C TYR A 102 3.60 -2.26 -3.47
N ALA A 103 3.13 -2.32 -2.22
CA ALA A 103 2.08 -1.46 -1.72
C ALA A 103 2.35 -1.04 -0.27
N GLY A 104 1.90 0.15 0.09
CA GLY A 104 1.96 0.64 1.47
C GLY A 104 1.01 1.80 1.69
N THR A 105 0.74 2.09 2.96
CA THR A 105 -0.13 3.19 3.35
C THR A 105 0.62 4.19 4.20
N GLY A 106 0.18 5.44 4.16
CA GLY A 106 0.74 6.53 4.94
C GLY A 106 -0.30 7.57 5.27
N ARG A 107 0.12 8.60 6.00
CA ARG A 107 -0.69 9.78 6.27
C ARG A 107 0.20 10.99 6.44
N PHE A 108 -0.31 12.15 6.05
CA PHE A 108 0.28 13.43 6.42
C PHE A 108 -0.81 14.39 6.93
N TYR A 109 -0.37 15.48 7.54
CA TYR A 109 -1.26 16.52 8.03
C TYR A 109 -1.20 17.71 7.08
N ALA A 110 -2.37 18.28 6.77
CA ALA A 110 -2.48 19.47 5.96
C ALA A 110 -3.27 20.56 6.71
N PRO A 111 -3.01 21.84 6.39
CA PRO A 111 -3.80 22.91 6.94
C PRO A 111 -5.24 22.84 6.46
N LEU A 112 -6.18 23.25 7.31
CA LEU A 112 -7.58 23.45 6.97
C LEU A 112 -8.06 24.78 7.55
N ARG A 113 -8.76 25.57 6.75
CA ARG A 113 -9.40 26.81 7.21
C ARG A 113 -10.79 26.50 7.76
N CYS A 114 -11.08 26.97 8.95
CA CYS A 114 -12.36 26.83 9.64
C CYS A 114 -12.71 28.16 10.32
N THR A 115 -13.88 28.73 9.98
CA THR A 115 -14.39 30.03 10.48
C THR A 115 -13.32 31.14 10.53
N GLY A 116 -12.60 31.35 9.43
CA GLY A 116 -11.56 32.39 9.32
C GLY A 116 -10.20 32.05 9.96
N ARG A 117 -10.10 30.98 10.76
CA ARG A 117 -8.85 30.49 11.36
C ARG A 117 -8.23 29.37 10.52
N ILE A 118 -6.90 29.35 10.42
CA ILE A 118 -6.17 28.22 9.84
C ILE A 118 -5.70 27.28 10.95
N TYR A 119 -6.16 26.04 10.92
CA TYR A 119 -5.65 24.96 11.75
C TYR A 119 -4.51 24.28 10.98
N ARG A 120 -3.29 24.31 11.51
CA ARG A 120 -2.10 23.78 10.80
C ARG A 120 -2.15 22.26 10.62
N PRO A 121 -2.41 21.45 11.67
CA PRO A 121 -2.91 20.10 11.50
C PRO A 121 -4.44 20.12 11.44
N GLY A 122 -5.01 20.74 10.40
CA GLY A 122 -6.46 20.90 10.27
C GLY A 122 -7.16 19.68 9.67
N GLN A 123 -6.42 18.83 8.96
CA GLN A 123 -6.92 17.59 8.41
C GLN A 123 -5.81 16.53 8.32
N VAL A 124 -6.21 15.25 8.37
CA VAL A 124 -5.36 14.11 8.03
C VAL A 124 -5.64 13.71 6.59
N VAL A 125 -4.58 13.46 5.83
CA VAL A 125 -4.63 12.97 4.46
C VAL A 125 -4.07 11.54 4.48
N PRO A 126 -4.91 10.50 4.72
CA PRO A 126 -4.49 9.11 4.59
C PRO A 126 -4.31 8.76 3.10
N PHE A 127 -3.30 7.98 2.77
CA PHE A 127 -3.04 7.62 1.38
C PHE A 127 -2.48 6.22 1.24
N THR A 128 -2.69 5.65 0.07
CA THR A 128 -2.05 4.41 -0.38
C THR A 128 -1.09 4.73 -1.51
N ILE A 129 0.09 4.11 -1.48
CA ILE A 129 1.03 4.05 -2.58
C ILE A 129 1.08 2.62 -3.10
N THR A 130 0.95 2.46 -4.42
CA THR A 130 1.32 1.23 -5.12
C THR A 130 2.46 1.51 -6.07
N VAL A 131 3.37 0.56 -6.22
CA VAL A 131 4.53 0.63 -7.12
C VAL A 131 4.57 -0.65 -7.94
N GLN A 132 4.76 -0.50 -9.24
CA GLN A 132 4.95 -1.58 -10.19
C GLN A 132 6.31 -1.43 -10.85
N VAL A 133 7.12 -2.47 -10.76
CA VAL A 133 8.41 -2.57 -11.46
C VAL A 133 8.13 -2.79 -12.95
N THR A 134 8.75 -1.97 -13.79
CA THR A 134 8.60 -2.04 -15.26
C THR A 134 9.90 -2.32 -15.99
N ALA A 135 11.06 -2.00 -15.39
CA ALA A 135 12.36 -2.39 -15.93
C ALA A 135 13.36 -2.71 -14.81
N THR A 136 14.31 -3.55 -15.14
CA THR A 136 15.42 -3.94 -14.26
C THR A 136 16.74 -3.90 -15.04
N GLY A 137 17.86 -3.84 -14.32
CA GLY A 137 19.19 -3.82 -14.90
C GLY A 137 20.23 -4.44 -13.97
N PRO A 138 21.42 -4.77 -14.49
CA PRO A 138 22.52 -5.27 -13.69
C PRO A 138 23.10 -4.16 -12.78
N SER A 139 23.60 -4.57 -11.62
CA SER A 139 24.35 -3.75 -10.65
C SER A 139 25.52 -4.57 -10.10
N ALA A 140 26.41 -3.92 -9.33
CA ALA A 140 27.54 -4.61 -8.69
C ALA A 140 27.10 -5.74 -7.74
N THR A 141 25.90 -5.69 -7.18
CA THR A 141 25.40 -6.60 -6.15
C THR A 141 24.27 -7.53 -6.63
N GLY A 142 23.89 -7.46 -7.90
CA GLY A 142 22.80 -8.25 -8.48
C GLY A 142 21.92 -7.45 -9.43
N THR A 143 20.64 -7.79 -9.51
CA THR A 143 19.66 -7.08 -10.36
C THR A 143 18.94 -6.00 -9.57
N VAL A 144 18.95 -4.77 -10.08
CA VAL A 144 18.24 -3.62 -9.51
C VAL A 144 17.10 -3.18 -10.39
N VAL A 145 16.09 -2.58 -9.77
CA VAL A 145 15.00 -1.93 -10.49
C VAL A 145 15.50 -0.63 -11.12
N THR A 146 15.25 -0.43 -12.41
CA THR A 146 15.69 0.78 -13.15
C THR A 146 14.51 1.66 -13.58
N ALA A 147 13.31 1.09 -13.71
CA ALA A 147 12.10 1.85 -13.99
C ALA A 147 10.89 1.31 -13.23
N ILE A 148 9.99 2.22 -12.86
CA ILE A 148 8.75 1.92 -12.16
C ILE A 148 7.57 2.72 -12.71
N THR A 149 6.37 2.24 -12.46
CA THR A 149 5.17 3.08 -12.36
C THR A 149 4.66 3.05 -10.93
N ALA A 150 3.93 4.10 -10.53
CA ALA A 150 3.34 4.15 -9.21
C ALA A 150 1.99 4.86 -9.23
N ALA A 151 1.14 4.54 -8.26
CA ALA A 151 -0.09 5.28 -8.01
C ALA A 151 -0.09 5.78 -6.56
N TYR A 152 -0.62 6.98 -6.39
CA TYR A 152 -0.98 7.57 -5.11
C TYR A 152 -2.50 7.75 -5.08
N VAL A 153 -3.13 7.31 -3.99
CA VAL A 153 -4.58 7.38 -3.82
C VAL A 153 -4.92 7.88 -2.42
N ASN A 154 -5.60 9.03 -2.35
CA ASN A 154 -6.34 9.51 -1.20
C ASN A 154 -7.84 9.53 -1.54
N LEU A 155 -8.60 8.61 -0.96
CA LEU A 155 -10.04 8.52 -1.21
C LEU A 155 -10.86 9.47 -0.33
N SER A 156 -10.33 9.82 0.84
CA SER A 156 -10.98 10.73 1.78
C SER A 156 -9.95 11.31 2.75
N ARG A 157 -10.34 12.40 3.41
CA ARG A 157 -9.56 13.07 4.44
C ARG A 157 -10.35 13.10 5.74
N LEU A 158 -9.64 13.21 6.87
CA LEU A 158 -10.25 13.31 8.19
C LEU A 158 -10.17 14.74 8.69
N ASN A 159 -11.29 15.26 9.18
CA ASN A 159 -11.36 16.62 9.70
C ASN A 159 -10.86 16.66 11.15
N LEU A 160 -9.91 17.55 11.44
CA LEU A 160 -9.39 17.78 12.79
C LEU A 160 -9.80 19.15 13.35
N THR A 161 -10.82 19.77 12.76
CA THR A 161 -11.36 21.07 13.18
C THR A 161 -12.79 20.94 13.70
N PRO A 162 -13.30 21.93 14.46
CA PRO A 162 -14.70 21.96 14.88
C PRO A 162 -15.70 22.20 13.74
N CYS A 163 -15.26 22.64 12.56
CA CYS A 163 -16.14 22.90 11.43
C CYS A 163 -16.65 21.60 10.82
N ILE A 164 -17.90 21.58 10.37
CA ILE A 164 -18.44 20.52 9.52
C ILE A 164 -18.26 20.95 8.06
N GLY A 165 -17.80 20.03 7.21
CA GLY A 165 -17.63 20.30 5.79
C GLY A 165 -17.25 19.06 5.00
N VAL A 166 -17.45 19.13 3.68
CA VAL A 166 -17.00 18.11 2.74
C VAL A 166 -15.50 18.30 2.53
N LEU A 167 -14.71 17.27 2.86
CA LEU A 167 -13.27 17.28 2.63
C LEU A 167 -12.93 16.79 1.22
N GLY A 168 -11.68 17.02 0.85
CA GLY A 168 -11.19 16.64 -0.47
C GLY A 168 -10.70 15.21 -0.58
N SER A 169 -10.46 14.81 -1.82
CA SER A 169 -9.80 13.58 -2.24
C SER A 169 -8.92 13.87 -3.45
N ASP A 170 -7.81 13.16 -3.55
CA ASP A 170 -6.83 13.35 -4.61
C ASP A 170 -6.14 12.04 -4.97
N SER A 171 -5.73 11.91 -6.23
CA SER A 171 -4.98 10.76 -6.71
C SER A 171 -4.05 11.18 -7.83
N ALA A 172 -2.96 10.44 -8.00
CA ALA A 172 -2.00 10.69 -9.06
C ALA A 172 -1.34 9.39 -9.52
N SER A 173 -1.02 9.32 -10.81
CA SER A 173 -0.20 8.27 -11.40
C SER A 173 1.19 8.80 -11.71
N TYR A 174 2.21 7.97 -11.58
CA TYR A 174 3.61 8.33 -11.80
C TYR A 174 4.33 7.30 -12.66
N THR A 175 5.31 7.77 -13.43
CA THR A 175 6.40 6.97 -13.99
C THR A 175 7.71 7.41 -13.34
N GLY A 176 8.64 6.47 -13.14
CA GLY A 176 9.89 6.71 -12.45
C GLY A 176 11.08 6.06 -13.13
N GLN A 177 12.21 6.75 -13.15
CA GLN A 177 13.49 6.24 -13.65
C GLN A 177 14.55 6.37 -12.56
N LEU A 178 15.38 5.34 -12.40
CA LEU A 178 16.52 5.35 -11.48
C LEU A 178 17.55 6.40 -11.93
N VAL A 179 18.00 7.24 -11.01
CA VAL A 179 19.00 8.30 -11.27
C VAL A 179 20.24 8.14 -10.40
N THR A 180 20.09 7.55 -9.22
CA THR A 180 21.22 7.19 -8.35
C THR A 180 20.91 5.88 -7.65
N GLY A 181 21.75 4.88 -7.85
CA GLY A 181 21.64 3.54 -7.26
C GLY A 181 22.92 3.16 -6.55
#